data_AF-A0A5C8SYB2-F1
#
_entry.id   AF-A0A5C8SYB2-F1
#
_cell.length_a   1.000
_cell.length_b   1.000
_cell.length_c   1.000
_cell.angle_alpha   90.00
_cell.angle_beta   90.00
_cell.angle_gamma   90.00
#
_symmetry.space_group_name_H-M   'P 1'
#
loop_
_entity.id
_entity.type
_entity.pdbx_description
1 polymer ?
#
loop_
_entity_poly.entity_id
_entity_poly.type
_entity_poly.pdbx_seq_one_letter_code
_entity_poly.pdbx_strand_id
1 'polypeptide(L)'
;PLDGVHPVADGFHVVPAGTAAAIREAGLDDARVEAFLGLVDQRYHLAILDCAPIGQIGDTAALGPLVDGFVVVVGAERTRRVVAEQAMRDLEAAGGTALGVVLNRTRRPIPDWLYRRLG
;
A
#
# COMPACT_ATOMS: atom_id res chain seq x y z
N PRO A 1 0.36 7.32 -22.72
CA PRO A 1 -0.55 6.15 -22.79
C PRO A 1 -0.51 5.37 -21.47
N LEU A 2 -1.63 4.80 -21.03
CA LEU A 2 -1.70 3.92 -19.86
C LEU A 2 -1.17 2.52 -20.20
N ASP A 3 0.01 2.45 -20.80
CA ASP A 3 0.64 1.19 -21.16
C ASP A 3 0.94 0.41 -19.87
N GLY A 4 0.38 -0.78 -19.74
CA GLY A 4 0.50 -1.62 -18.54
C GLY A 4 -0.66 -1.55 -17.54
N VAL A 5 -1.73 -0.79 -17.82
CA VAL A 5 -2.98 -0.86 -17.06
C VAL A 5 -3.88 -1.93 -17.67
N HIS A 6 -4.25 -2.93 -16.86
CA HIS A 6 -5.06 -4.06 -17.30
C HIS A 6 -6.43 -4.07 -16.62
N PRO A 7 -7.55 -4.11 -17.36
CA PRO A 7 -8.87 -4.29 -16.75
C PRO A 7 -9.00 -5.70 -16.16
N VAL A 8 -9.52 -5.80 -14.95
CA VAL A 8 -9.74 -7.08 -14.25
C VAL A 8 -11.22 -7.29 -13.91
N ALA A 9 -11.97 -6.21 -13.68
CA ALA A 9 -13.42 -6.19 -13.59
C ALA A 9 -13.95 -4.79 -13.96
N ASP A 10 -15.27 -4.63 -14.03
CA ASP A 10 -15.88 -3.33 -14.30
C ASP A 10 -15.43 -2.30 -13.24
N GLY A 11 -14.84 -1.21 -13.72
CA GLY A 11 -14.30 -0.15 -12.86
C GLY A 11 -13.04 -0.53 -12.07
N PHE A 12 -12.49 -1.73 -12.25
CA PHE A 12 -11.31 -2.21 -11.52
C PHE A 12 -10.18 -2.61 -12.46
N HIS A 13 -9.06 -1.91 -12.34
CA HIS A 13 -7.87 -2.11 -13.16
C HIS A 13 -6.66 -2.42 -12.27
N VAL A 14 -5.70 -3.13 -12.83
CA VAL A 14 -4.46 -3.53 -12.15
C VAL A 14 -3.26 -3.13 -13.00
N VAL A 15 -2.25 -2.59 -12.33
CA VAL A 15 -0.91 -2.39 -12.88
C VAL A 15 0.01 -3.38 -12.17
N PRO A 16 0.45 -4.45 -12.84
CA PRO A 16 1.38 -5.38 -12.24
C PRO A 16 2.76 -4.73 -12.10
N ALA A 17 3.57 -5.17 -11.13
CA ALA A 17 4.94 -4.70 -10.95
C ALA A 17 5.86 -4.96 -12.16
N GLY A 18 5.42 -5.82 -13.10
CA GLY A 18 6.22 -6.25 -14.23
C GLY A 18 7.17 -7.39 -13.88
N THR A 19 8.07 -7.73 -14.81
CA THR A 19 9.09 -8.75 -14.57
C THR A 19 10.36 -8.11 -14.01
N ALA A 20 11.16 -8.87 -13.26
CA ALA A 20 12.45 -8.38 -12.76
C ALA A 20 13.38 -7.91 -13.90
N ALA A 21 13.26 -8.50 -15.09
CA ALA A 21 13.99 -8.04 -16.28
C ALA A 21 13.50 -6.67 -16.76
N ALA A 22 12.18 -6.50 -16.89
CA ALA A 22 11.57 -5.25 -17.31
C ALA A 22 11.85 -4.10 -16.32
N ILE A 23 11.81 -4.35 -15.01
CA ILE A 23 12.14 -3.33 -13.99
C ILE A 23 13.60 -2.86 -14.14
N ARG A 24 14.54 -3.80 -14.34
CA ARG A 24 15.96 -3.45 -14.53
C ARG A 24 16.21 -2.68 -15.82
N GLU A 25 15.50 -3.03 -16.89
CA GLU A 25 15.63 -2.37 -18.19
C GLU A 25 14.97 -0.99 -18.20
N ALA A 26 13.81 -0.85 -17.56
CA ALA A 26 13.07 0.40 -17.51
C ALA A 26 13.78 1.48 -16.70
N GLY A 27 14.48 1.09 -15.63
CA GLY A 27 14.93 2.04 -14.60
C GLY A 27 13.74 2.67 -13.86
N LEU A 28 13.86 2.86 -12.55
CA LEU A 28 12.89 3.65 -11.81
C LEU A 28 13.33 5.12 -11.88
N ASP A 29 12.69 5.86 -12.78
CA ASP A 29 12.83 7.31 -12.89
C ASP A 29 11.67 7.98 -12.15
N ASP A 30 11.99 8.77 -11.12
CA ASP A 30 11.00 9.46 -10.28
C ASP A 30 10.04 10.30 -11.12
N ALA A 31 10.53 10.99 -12.16
CA ALA A 31 9.70 11.81 -13.04
C ALA A 31 8.67 10.98 -13.82
N ARG A 32 9.02 9.74 -14.17
CA ARG A 32 8.11 8.82 -14.86
C ARG A 32 7.04 8.29 -13.92
N VAL A 33 7.40 8.01 -12.67
CA VAL A 33 6.46 7.59 -11.61
C VAL A 33 5.48 8.72 -11.31
N GLU A 34 5.98 9.94 -11.10
CA GLU A 34 5.16 11.15 -10.88
C GLU A 34 4.16 11.37 -12.02
N ALA A 35 4.64 11.35 -13.27
CA ALA A 35 3.78 11.53 -14.43
C ALA A 35 2.71 10.44 -14.55
N PHE A 36 3.05 9.19 -14.23
CA PHE A 36 2.09 8.09 -14.23
C PHE A 36 1.04 8.25 -13.13
N LEU A 37 1.44 8.54 -11.90
CA LEU A 37 0.51 8.77 -10.79
C LEU A 37 -0.40 9.97 -11.05
N GLY A 38 0.10 11.03 -11.69
CA GLY A 38 -0.74 12.15 -12.14
C GLY A 38 -1.81 11.75 -13.16
N LEU A 39 -1.54 10.79 -14.04
CA LEU A 39 -2.54 10.24 -14.96
C LEU A 39 -3.57 9.35 -14.24
N VAL A 40 -3.14 8.64 -13.20
CA VAL A 40 -4.01 7.80 -12.36
C VAL A 40 -4.98 8.67 -11.56
N ASP A 41 -4.48 9.72 -10.90
CA ASP A 41 -5.28 10.68 -10.13
C ASP A 41 -6.40 11.32 -10.98
N GLN A 42 -6.10 11.67 -12.22
CA GLN A 42 -7.10 12.25 -13.15
C GLN A 42 -8.18 11.26 -13.62
N ARG A 43 -7.92 9.95 -13.55
CA ARG A 43 -8.79 8.92 -14.18
C ARG A 43 -9.49 8.01 -13.20
N TYR A 44 -8.98 7.90 -11.98
CA TYR A 44 -9.48 6.97 -10.97
C TYR A 44 -9.87 7.74 -9.72
N HIS A 45 -11.03 7.39 -9.16
CA HIS A 45 -11.48 7.93 -7.88
C HIS A 45 -10.66 7.41 -6.70
N LEU A 46 -9.96 6.28 -6.88
CA LEU A 46 -9.14 5.63 -5.86
C LEU A 46 -8.02 4.84 -6.54
N ALA A 47 -6.80 5.00 -6.05
CA ALA A 47 -5.64 4.18 -6.39
C ALA A 47 -5.08 3.54 -5.12
N ILE A 48 -4.76 2.24 -5.19
CA ILE A 48 -4.11 1.52 -4.09
C ILE A 48 -2.76 1.05 -4.59
N LEU A 49 -1.69 1.47 -3.92
CA LEU A 49 -0.33 1.08 -4.21
C LEU A 49 0.09 0.02 -3.20
N ASP A 50 0.39 -1.19 -3.67
CA ASP A 50 1.00 -2.23 -2.85
C ASP A 50 2.49 -1.93 -2.70
N CYS A 51 2.93 -1.69 -1.47
CA CYS A 51 4.29 -1.23 -1.16
C CYS A 51 5.05 -2.32 -0.39
N ALA A 52 6.39 -2.28 -0.46
CA ALA A 52 7.21 -3.11 0.40
C ALA A 52 6.95 -2.78 1.89
N PRO A 53 7.26 -3.72 2.82
CA PRO A 53 7.17 -3.44 4.25
C PRO A 53 8.02 -2.22 4.64
N ILE A 54 7.51 -1.36 5.53
CA ILE A 54 8.15 -0.09 5.94
C ILE A 54 9.64 -0.24 6.34
N GLY A 55 10.03 -1.38 6.93
CA GLY A 55 11.42 -1.65 7.34
C GLY A 55 12.37 -2.08 6.21
N GLN A 56 11.88 -2.29 4.99
CA GLN A 56 12.68 -2.57 3.79
C GLN A 56 12.70 -1.30 2.91
N ILE A 57 13.57 -0.37 3.33
CA ILE A 57 14.16 0.81 2.63
C ILE A 57 13.43 1.34 1.37
N GLY A 58 13.12 2.65 1.39
CA GLY A 58 13.06 3.52 0.20
C GLY A 58 11.67 4.00 -0.20
N ASP A 59 10.74 3.06 -0.38
CA ASP A 59 9.44 3.32 -1.01
C ASP A 59 8.62 4.37 -0.27
N THR A 60 8.68 4.38 1.06
CA THR A 60 7.85 5.28 1.89
C THR A 60 8.25 6.75 1.75
N ALA A 61 9.56 7.04 1.76
CA ALA A 61 10.05 8.41 1.61
C ALA A 61 9.84 8.93 0.17
N ALA A 62 9.98 8.04 -0.83
CA ALA A 62 9.76 8.39 -2.23
C ALA A 62 8.27 8.59 -2.56
N LEU A 63 7.38 7.75 -2.02
CA LEU A 63 5.95 7.82 -2.30
C LEU A 63 5.20 8.83 -1.44
N GLY A 64 5.72 9.19 -0.26
CA GLY A 64 5.04 10.09 0.68
C GLY A 64 4.51 11.40 0.06
N PRO A 65 5.30 12.11 -0.78
CA PRO A 65 4.84 13.30 -1.48
C PRO A 65 3.82 13.04 -2.60
N LEU A 66 3.65 11.80 -3.03
CA LEU A 66 2.89 11.40 -4.22
C LEU A 66 1.55 10.71 -3.88
N VAL A 67 1.26 10.48 -2.59
CA VAL A 67 0.05 9.80 -2.12
C VAL A 67 -0.60 10.59 -0.98
N ASP A 68 -1.92 10.43 -0.83
CA ASP A 68 -2.66 11.06 0.28
C ASP A 68 -2.27 10.49 1.65
N GLY A 69 -1.79 9.25 1.68
CA GLY A 69 -1.28 8.63 2.88
C GLY A 69 -1.19 7.10 2.78
N PHE A 70 -0.86 6.49 3.91
CA PHE A 70 -0.56 5.07 4.03
C PHE A 70 -1.53 4.38 4.98
N VAL A 71 -1.95 3.18 4.61
CA VAL A 71 -2.66 2.25 5.50
C VAL A 71 -1.69 1.16 5.92
N VAL A 72 -1.40 1.05 7.22
CA VAL A 72 -0.38 0.13 7.72
C VAL A 72 -1.01 -1.21 8.07
N VAL A 73 -0.52 -2.29 7.44
CA VAL A 73 -1.01 -3.65 7.70
C VAL A 73 -0.15 -4.34 8.75
N VAL A 74 -0.75 -4.71 9.88
CA VAL A 74 -0.09 -5.40 11.00
C VAL A 74 -0.61 -6.82 11.10
N GLY A 75 0.28 -7.81 11.11
CA GLY A 75 -0.10 -9.21 11.33
C GLY A 75 -0.37 -9.49 12.80
N ALA A 76 -1.63 -9.73 13.15
CA ALA A 76 -2.05 -10.22 14.46
C ALA A 76 -1.28 -11.50 14.84
N GLU A 77 -0.97 -11.62 16.12
CA GLU A 77 -0.26 -12.76 16.74
C GLU A 77 1.17 -13.00 16.20
N ARG A 78 1.61 -12.25 15.19
CA ARG A 78 2.93 -12.40 14.56
C ARG A 78 3.80 -11.17 14.77
N THR A 79 3.25 -9.97 14.59
CA THR A 79 3.97 -8.72 14.78
C THR A 79 3.84 -8.28 16.24
N ARG A 80 4.98 -8.18 16.95
CA ARG A 80 5.00 -7.65 18.32
C ARG A 80 4.63 -6.17 18.29
N ARG A 81 3.90 -5.70 19.30
CA ARG A 81 3.46 -4.29 19.44
C ARG A 81 4.60 -3.29 19.21
N VAL A 82 5.76 -3.53 19.84
CA VAL A 82 6.95 -2.66 19.71
C VAL A 82 7.44 -2.54 18.26
N VAL A 83 7.35 -3.62 17.48
CA VAL A 83 7.75 -3.61 16.06
C VAL A 83 6.76 -2.80 15.22
N ALA A 84 5.45 -2.93 15.49
CA ALA A 84 4.44 -2.12 14.81
C ALA A 84 4.59 -0.63 15.17
N GLU A 85 4.83 -0.31 16.44
CA GLU A 85 5.09 1.07 16.87
C GLU A 85 6.35 1.65 16.24
N GLN A 86 7.41 0.86 16.10
CA GLN A 86 8.61 1.31 15.41
C GLN A 86 8.34 1.59 13.93
N ALA A 87 7.64 0.69 13.23
CA ALA A 87 7.29 0.90 11.83
C ALA A 87 6.44 2.16 11.62
N MET A 88 5.52 2.47 12.53
CA MET A 88 4.75 3.73 12.47
C MET A 88 5.65 4.96 12.64
N ARG A 89 6.60 4.92 13.58
CA ARG A 89 7.59 6.01 13.75
C ARG A 89 8.48 6.17 12.53
N ASP A 90 8.90 5.06 11.92
CA ASP A 90 9.74 5.09 10.72
C ASP A 90 8.98 5.69 9.53
N LEU A 91 7.69 5.35 9.38
CA LEU A 91 6.78 5.93 8.39
C LEU A 91 6.66 7.45 8.56
N GLU A 92 6.38 7.92 9.78
CA GLU A 92 6.27 9.34 10.09
C GLU A 92 7.61 10.07 9.87
N ALA A 93 8.72 9.47 10.29
CA ALA A 93 10.06 10.04 10.09
C ALA A 93 10.46 10.14 8.61
N ALA A 94 9.92 9.25 7.76
CA ALA A 94 10.08 9.30 6.31
C ALA A 94 9.14 10.31 5.62
N GLY A 95 8.31 11.04 6.38
CA GLY A 95 7.36 12.03 5.84
C GLY A 95 6.05 11.43 5.35
N GLY A 96 5.77 10.16 5.63
CA GLY A 96 4.51 9.52 5.29
C GLY A 96 3.41 9.83 6.30
N THR A 97 2.18 10.06 5.80
CA THR A 97 1.00 10.27 6.64
C THR A 97 0.26 8.95 6.84
N ALA A 98 0.17 8.45 8.07
CA ALA A 98 -0.61 7.26 8.37
C ALA A 98 -2.11 7.58 8.47
N LEU A 99 -2.92 7.02 7.56
CA LEU A 99 -4.39 7.16 7.57
C LEU A 99 -5.05 6.20 8.58
N GLY A 100 -4.38 5.09 8.88
CA GLY A 100 -4.88 4.10 9.83
C GLY A 100 -4.10 2.79 9.79
N VAL A 101 -4.55 1.84 10.60
CA VAL A 101 -3.94 0.52 10.77
C VAL A 101 -4.96 -0.57 10.50
N VAL A 102 -4.58 -1.57 9.72
CA VAL A 102 -5.35 -2.81 9.51
C VAL A 102 -4.68 -3.95 10.25
N LEU A 103 -5.36 -4.50 11.25
CA LEU A 103 -4.92 -5.70 11.95
C LEU A 103 -5.40 -6.95 11.18
N ASN A 104 -4.48 -7.65 10.53
CA ASN A 104 -4.77 -8.82 9.69
C ASN A 104 -4.39 -10.13 10.41
N ARG A 105 -4.96 -11.28 10.02
CA ARG A 105 -4.73 -12.62 10.62
C ARG A 105 -5.20 -12.77 12.07
N THR A 106 -6.16 -11.96 12.51
CA THR A 106 -6.79 -12.15 13.84
C THR A 106 -7.49 -13.49 13.90
N ARG A 107 -7.15 -14.35 14.86
CA ARG A 107 -8.00 -15.50 15.17
C ARG A 107 -9.21 -14.98 15.93
N ARG A 108 -10.41 -15.34 15.47
CA ARG A 108 -11.67 -15.05 16.18
C ARG A 108 -12.07 -16.32 16.92
N PRO A 109 -11.72 -16.48 18.21
CA PRO A 109 -12.15 -17.64 18.99
C PRO A 109 -13.66 -17.62 19.28
N ILE A 110 -14.30 -16.46 19.10
CA ILE A 110 -15.73 -16.28 19.31
C ILE A 110 -16.49 -16.62 18.03
N PRO A 111 -17.52 -17.49 18.09
CA PRO A 111 -18.35 -17.85 16.93
C PRO A 111 -19.03 -16.64 16.26
N ASP A 112 -19.13 -16.67 14.92
CA ASP A 112 -19.68 -15.57 14.11
C ASP A 112 -21.12 -15.16 14.46
N TRP A 113 -21.91 -16.08 15.02
CA TRP A 113 -23.27 -15.77 15.46
C TRP A 113 -23.30 -14.78 16.63
N LEU A 114 -22.26 -14.75 17.47
CA LEU A 114 -22.19 -13.86 18.63
C LEU A 114 -21.72 -12.45 18.21
N TYR A 115 -20.80 -12.34 17.26
CA TYR A 115 -20.39 -11.05 16.68
C TYR A 115 -21.56 -10.33 16.01
N ARG A 116 -22.42 -11.05 15.28
CA ARG A 116 -23.62 -10.48 14.64
C ARG A 116 -24.69 -9.99 15.62
N ARG A 117 -24.60 -10.34 16.90
CA ARG A 117 -25.51 -9.89 17.96
C ARG A 117 -24.99 -8.71 18.78
N LEU A 118 -23.69 -8.41 18.69
CA LEU A 118 -23.01 -7.37 19.47
C LEU A 118 -22.72 -6.10 18.65
N GLY A 119 -23.05 -6.11 17.35
CA GLY A 119 -22.98 -4.97 16.44
C GLY A 119 -24.38 -4.51 16.02
#